data_AF-A0A922Y085-F1
#
_entry.id   AF-A0A922Y085-F1
#
_cell.length_a   1.000
_cell.length_b   1.000
_cell.length_c   1.000
_cell.angle_alpha   90.00
_cell.angle_beta   90.00
_cell.angle_gamma   90.00
#
_symmetry.space_group_name_H-M   'P 1'
#
loop_
_entity.id
_entity.type
_entity.pdbx_description
1 polymer ?
#
loop_
_entity_poly.entity_id
_entity_poly.type
_entity_poly.pdbx_seq_one_letter_code
_entity_poly.pdbx_strand_id
1 'polypeptide(L)'
;MEAPKVVQCIAEVAAAVGWQANVGASETAGLIVSVLAANPEQIGRFMEEGSELFIDGTMRAENGCLSHRAINGQIVEPTKLREIKGQSQ
;
A
#
# COMPACT_ATOMS: atom_id res chain seq x y z
N MET A 1 13.45 11.04 10.67
CA MET A 1 13.01 9.65 10.42
C MET A 1 14.16 8.90 9.79
N GLU A 2 14.52 7.73 10.32
CA GLU A 2 15.65 6.94 9.82
C GLU A 2 15.12 5.86 8.87
N ALA A 3 15.64 5.81 7.64
CA ALA A 3 15.20 4.87 6.61
C ALA A 3 15.12 3.39 7.08
N PRO A 4 16.04 2.86 7.91
CA PRO A 4 15.93 1.51 8.45
C PRO A 4 14.64 1.23 9.22
N LYS A 5 14.13 2.21 9.99
CA LYS A 5 12.90 2.05 10.78
C LYS A 5 11.67 1.94 9.89
N VAL A 6 11.65 2.70 8.79
CA VAL A 6 10.55 2.65 7.81
C VAL A 6 10.52 1.29 7.13
N VAL A 7 11.66 0.77 6.70
CA VAL A 7 11.75 -0.55 6.07
C VAL A 7 11.29 -1.66 7.04
N GLN A 8 11.70 -1.57 8.31
CA GLN A 8 11.25 -2.51 9.34
C GLN A 8 9.73 -2.46 9.54
N CYS A 9 9.16 -1.27 9.69
CA CYS A 9 7.71 -1.09 9.84
C CYS A 9 6.94 -1.62 8.62
N ILE A 10 7.42 -1.36 7.39
CA ILE A 10 6.85 -1.92 6.16
C ILE A 10 6.85 -3.45 6.22
N ALA A 11 7.96 -4.08 6.61
CA ALA A 11 8.06 -5.53 6.67
C ALA A 11 7.10 -6.13 7.71
N GLU A 12 7.00 -5.52 8.89
CA GLU A 12 6.10 -5.95 9.97
C GLU A 12 4.63 -5.84 9.56
N VAL A 13 4.22 -4.68 9.04
CA VAL A 13 2.84 -4.46 8.57
C VAL A 13 2.51 -5.36 7.39
N ALA A 14 3.41 -5.50 6.42
CA ALA A 14 3.18 -6.34 5.25
C ALA A 14 3.05 -7.82 5.58
N ALA A 15 3.82 -8.32 6.56
CA ALA A 15 3.68 -9.69 7.05
C ALA A 15 2.32 -9.92 7.71
N ALA A 16 1.88 -8.99 8.57
CA ALA A 16 0.60 -9.08 9.27
C ALA A 16 -0.60 -8.98 8.31
N VAL A 17 -0.63 -7.93 7.47
CA VAL A 17 -1.73 -7.68 6.53
C VAL A 17 -1.76 -8.72 5.43
N GLY A 18 -0.62 -9.11 4.88
CA GLY A 18 -0.54 -10.15 3.86
C GLY A 18 -1.14 -11.47 4.36
N TRP A 19 -0.78 -11.89 5.58
CA TRP A 19 -1.36 -13.08 6.19
C TRP A 19 -2.88 -12.98 6.36
N GLN A 20 -3.39 -11.86 6.88
CA GLN A 20 -4.84 -11.65 7.08
C GLN A 20 -5.62 -11.60 5.74
N ALA A 21 -5.04 -10.98 4.71
CA ALA A 21 -5.67 -10.83 3.40
C ALA A 21 -5.50 -12.06 2.50
N ASN A 22 -4.74 -13.08 2.94
CA ASN A 22 -4.32 -14.21 2.12
C ASN A 22 -3.58 -13.76 0.84
N VAL A 23 -2.69 -12.77 0.98
CA VAL A 23 -1.84 -12.20 -0.07
C VAL A 23 -0.37 -12.32 0.36
N GLY A 24 0.55 -12.40 -0.59
CA GLY A 24 1.98 -12.41 -0.28
C GLY A 24 2.43 -11.14 0.46
N ALA A 25 3.30 -11.32 1.46
CA ALA A 25 3.88 -10.21 2.21
C ALA A 25 4.71 -9.29 1.30
N SER A 26 5.44 -9.85 0.32
CA SER A 26 6.21 -9.07 -0.65
C SER A 26 5.32 -8.18 -1.53
N GLU A 27 4.20 -8.70 -2.01
CA GLU A 27 3.21 -7.93 -2.77
C GLU A 27 2.58 -6.81 -1.93
N THR A 28 2.30 -7.10 -0.65
CA THR A 28 1.77 -6.11 0.29
C THR A 28 2.79 -5.01 0.59
N ALA A 29 4.08 -5.37 0.78
CA ALA A 29 5.15 -4.39 0.95
C ALA A 29 5.31 -3.48 -0.28
N GLY A 30 5.20 -4.05 -1.49
CA GLY A 30 5.21 -3.29 -2.73
C GLY A 30 4.06 -2.28 -2.82
N LEU A 31 2.86 -2.65 -2.37
CA LEU A 31 1.72 -1.73 -2.27
C LEU A 31 1.99 -0.58 -1.29
N ILE A 32 2.53 -0.87 -0.11
CA ILE A 32 2.86 0.17 0.88
C ILE A 32 3.87 1.16 0.29
N VAL A 33 4.96 0.66 -0.32
CA VAL A 33 5.96 1.50 -0.98
C VAL A 33 5.34 2.35 -2.07
N SER A 34 4.47 1.76 -2.90
CA SER A 34 3.76 2.44 -3.98
C SER A 34 2.91 3.62 -3.47
N VAL A 35 2.14 3.42 -2.39
CA VAL A 35 1.28 4.46 -1.81
C VAL A 35 2.11 5.55 -1.12
N LEU A 36 3.10 5.17 -0.31
CA LEU A 36 3.95 6.13 0.40
C LEU A 36 4.84 6.96 -0.54
N ALA A 37 5.30 6.37 -1.65
CA ALA A 37 6.04 7.11 -2.67
C ALA A 37 5.15 8.13 -3.40
N ALA A 38 3.88 7.80 -3.63
CA ALA A 38 2.91 8.72 -4.23
C ALA A 38 2.42 9.80 -3.24
N ASN A 39 2.43 9.51 -1.94
CA ASN A 39 1.89 10.39 -0.88
C ASN A 39 2.89 10.47 0.30
N PRO A 40 4.05 11.14 0.15
CA PRO A 40 5.10 11.15 1.17
C PRO A 40 4.66 11.76 2.52
N GLU A 41 3.63 12.60 2.53
CA GLU A 41 3.04 13.17 3.73
C GLU A 41 2.38 12.12 4.63
N GLN A 42 2.01 10.95 4.09
CA GLN A 42 1.43 9.84 4.85
C GLN A 42 2.47 9.02 5.61
N ILE A 43 3.78 9.20 5.36
CA ILE A 43 4.80 8.35 5.98
C ILE A 43 4.80 8.49 7.50
N GLY A 44 4.63 9.70 8.03
CA GLY A 44 4.56 9.92 9.48
C GLY A 44 3.40 9.16 10.10
N ARG A 45 2.22 9.26 9.49
CA ARG A 45 1.01 8.56 9.93
C ARG A 45 1.15 7.04 9.82
N PHE A 46 1.73 6.54 8.73
CA PHE A 46 2.01 5.11 8.58
C PHE A 46 2.93 4.56 9.68
N MET A 47 3.96 5.32 10.07
CA MET A 47 4.87 4.92 11.14
C MET A 47 4.21 4.89 12.53
N GLU A 48 3.11 5.63 12.72
CA GLU A 48 2.36 5.69 13.99
C GLU A 48 1.21 4.66 14.03
N GLU A 49 0.43 4.58 12.95
CA GLU A 49 -0.83 3.82 12.89
C GLU A 49 -0.69 2.47 12.15
N GLY A 50 0.34 2.30 11.33
CA GLY A 50 0.67 1.03 10.66
C GLY A 50 -0.48 0.45 9.83
N SER A 51 -0.98 -0.72 10.25
CA SER A 51 -2.02 -1.47 9.52
C SER A 51 -3.38 -0.77 9.47
N GLU A 52 -3.66 0.19 10.36
CA GLU A 52 -4.94 0.92 10.36
C GLU A 52 -5.19 1.67 9.03
N LEU A 53 -4.12 2.08 8.35
CA LEU A 53 -4.20 2.73 7.02
C LEU A 53 -4.72 1.79 5.91
N PHE A 54 -4.78 0.48 6.15
CA PHE A 54 -5.47 -0.45 5.25
C PHE A 54 -6.98 -0.45 5.47
N ILE A 55 -7.42 -0.24 6.71
CA ILE A 55 -8.84 -0.24 7.11
C ILE A 55 -9.51 1.04 6.64
N ASP A 56 -8.86 2.19 6.81
CA ASP A 56 -9.41 3.48 6.38
C ASP A 56 -9.34 3.72 4.85
N GLY A 57 -8.61 2.86 4.14
CA GLY A 57 -8.46 2.91 2.69
C GLY A 57 -7.33 3.78 2.17
N THR A 58 -6.44 4.29 3.03
CA THR A 58 -5.22 5.01 2.62
C THR A 58 -4.32 4.10 1.78
N MET A 59 -4.10 2.85 2.22
CA MET A 59 -3.25 1.85 1.54
C MET A 59 -3.98 1.09 0.42
N ARG A 60 -4.74 1.80 -0.41
CA ARG A 60 -5.37 1.22 -1.60
C ARG A 60 -4.51 1.42 -2.84
N ALA A 61 -4.55 0.45 -3.75
CA ALA A 61 -3.74 0.46 -4.97
C ALA A 61 -4.00 1.68 -5.86
N GLU A 62 -5.22 2.24 -5.87
CA GLU A 62 -5.50 3.48 -6.61
C GLU A 62 -4.75 4.72 -6.09
N ASN A 63 -4.25 4.69 -4.85
CA ASN A 63 -3.52 5.82 -4.26
C ASN A 63 -2.02 5.74 -4.54
N GLY A 64 -1.54 4.64 -5.14
CA GLY A 64 -0.13 4.42 -5.43
C GLY A 64 0.33 4.93 -6.80
N CYS A 65 1.62 4.70 -7.06
CA CYS A 65 2.29 5.03 -8.33
C CYS A 65 2.89 3.81 -9.07
N LEU A 66 2.92 2.64 -8.45
CA LEU A 66 3.39 1.38 -9.02
C LEU A 66 2.22 0.42 -9.25
N SER A 67 2.37 -0.45 -10.26
CA SER A 67 1.43 -1.52 -10.54
C SER A 67 1.34 -2.51 -9.38
N HIS A 68 0.16 -3.07 -9.17
CA HIS A 68 -0.12 -3.99 -8.07
C HIS A 68 -0.71 -5.29 -8.60
N ARG A 69 -0.32 -6.42 -7.99
CA ARG A 69 -0.90 -7.73 -8.29
C ARG A 69 -2.08 -7.99 -7.36
N ALA A 70 -3.29 -7.93 -7.91
CA ALA A 70 -4.51 -8.20 -7.17
C ALA A 70 -4.65 -9.69 -6.80
N ILE A 71 -5.51 -9.99 -5.83
CA ILE A 71 -5.77 -11.35 -5.33
C ILE A 71 -6.25 -12.32 -6.42
N ASN A 72 -6.88 -11.80 -7.49
CA ASN A 72 -7.31 -12.58 -8.65
C ASN A 72 -6.18 -12.89 -9.64
N GLY A 73 -4.93 -12.51 -9.32
CA GLY A 73 -3.75 -12.71 -10.14
C GLY A 73 -3.52 -11.68 -11.24
N GLN A 74 -4.43 -10.72 -11.43
CA GLN A 74 -4.27 -9.66 -12.42
C GLN A 74 -3.31 -8.58 -11.94
N ILE A 75 -2.56 -8.00 -12.87
CA ILE A 75 -1.81 -6.77 -12.63
C ILE A 75 -2.72 -5.59 -12.93
N VAL A 76 -2.85 -4.69 -11.97
CA VAL A 76 -3.66 -3.48 -12.07
C VAL A 76 -2.78 -2.24 -11.93
N GLU A 77 -3.07 -1.24 -12.75
CA GLU A 77 -2.42 0.06 -12.70
C GLU A 77 -3.24 1.03 -11.86
N PRO A 78 -2.62 1.85 -10.98
CA PRO A 78 -3.34 2.83 -10.16
C PRO A 78 -4.22 3.78 -10.99
N THR A 79 -3.76 4.22 -12.16
CA THR A 79 -4.53 5.07 -13.09
C THR A 79 -5.83 4.40 -13.53
N LYS A 80 -5.78 3.12 -13.88
CA LYS A 80 -6.95 2.35 -14.30
C LYS A 80 -7.96 2.19 -13.17
N LEU A 81 -7.48 1.97 -11.95
CA LEU A 81 -8.35 1.87 -10.77
C LEU A 81 -9.05 3.20 -10.46
N ARG A 82 -8.33 4.32 -10.58
CA ARG A 82 -8.89 5.67 -10.45
C ARG A 82 -9.98 5.96 -11.48
N GLU A 83 -9.76 5.60 -12.75
CA GLU A 83 -10.76 5.70 -13.82
C GLU A 83 -12.03 4.91 -13.49
N ILE A 84 -11.89 3.65 -13.04
CA ILE A 84 -13.04 2.78 -12.70
C ILE A 84 -13.85 3.34 -11.54
N LYS A 85 -13.20 4.03 -10.59
CA LYS A 85 -13.85 4.65 -9.44
C LYS A 85 -14.47 6.02 -9.72
N GLY A 86 -14.36 6.54 -10.96
CA GLY A 86 -14.78 7.91 -11.28
C GLY A 86 -13.91 8.96 -10.58
N GLN A 87 -12.73 8.56 -10.08
CA GLN A 87 -11.73 9.43 -9.48
C GLN A 87 -10.82 9.94 -10.60
N SER A 88 -11.37 10.73 -11.51
CA SER A 88 -10.55 11.48 -12.46
C SER A 88 -9.72 12.49 -11.68
N GLN A 89 -8.42 12.56 -11.98
CA GLN A 89 -7.54 13.58 -11.37
C GLN A 89 -8.01 14.99 -11.67
#